data_AF-A0A315ZKK6-F1
#
_entry.id   AF-A0A315ZKK6-F1
#
_cell.length_a   1.000
_cell.length_b   1.000
_cell.length_c   1.000
_cell.angle_alpha   90.00
_cell.angle_beta   90.00
_cell.angle_gamma   90.00
#
_symmetry.space_group_name_H-M   'P 1'
#
loop_
_entity.id
_entity.type
_entity.pdbx_description
1 polymer ?
#
loop_
_entity_poly.entity_id
_entity_poly.type
_entity_poly.pdbx_seq_one_letter_code
_entity_poly.pdbx_strand_id
1 'polypeptide(L)'
;MKKVSNNVIKVIAISTVTMLIALTLELLMYHQHGTSLVSSTVLWRAGLIVALSVVVDFLAALDWRFDGYVTVLVMLYYAAADWGAFEVVRPKASVYGMFVQVLAILGIILCIAGIWYGIKQRHYYSIQEINKMGR
;
A
#
# COMPACT_ATOMS: atom_id res chain seq x y z
N MET A 1 -11.17 -17.02 -19.71
CA MET A 1 -10.74 -16.21 -18.55
C MET A 1 -9.44 -16.81 -18.00
N LYS A 2 -8.34 -16.05 -17.97
CA LYS A 2 -7.05 -16.49 -17.41
C LYS A 2 -7.27 -16.76 -15.91
N LYS A 3 -6.87 -17.92 -15.40
CA LYS A 3 -7.04 -18.27 -13.98
C LYS A 3 -6.21 -17.29 -13.15
N VAL A 4 -6.86 -16.43 -12.38
CA VAL A 4 -6.18 -15.50 -11.47
C VAL A 4 -5.31 -16.33 -10.54
N SER A 5 -4.00 -16.11 -10.54
CA SER A 5 -3.10 -16.88 -9.70
C SER A 5 -3.32 -16.52 -8.23
N ASN A 6 -3.12 -17.46 -7.31
CA ASN A 6 -3.23 -17.21 -5.87
C ASN A 6 -2.32 -16.06 -5.39
N ASN A 7 -1.27 -15.72 -6.14
CA ASN A 7 -0.40 -14.60 -5.82
C ASN A 7 -1.07 -13.24 -6.12
N VAL A 8 -1.85 -13.12 -7.21
CA VAL A 8 -2.56 -11.89 -7.56
C VAL A 8 -3.58 -11.53 -6.48
N ILE A 9 -4.33 -12.53 -5.99
CA ILE A 9 -5.30 -12.32 -4.89
C ILE A 9 -4.59 -11.82 -3.62
N LYS A 10 -3.41 -12.35 -3.30
CA LYS A 10 -2.61 -11.89 -2.15
C LYS A 10 -2.11 -10.47 -2.31
N VAL A 11 -1.67 -10.08 -3.52
CA VAL A 11 -1.21 -8.72 -3.82
C VAL A 11 -2.36 -7.72 -3.68
N ILE A 12 -3.53 -8.03 -4.23
CA ILE A 12 -4.72 -7.18 -4.10
C ILE A 12 -5.13 -7.05 -2.63
N ALA A 13 -5.19 -8.16 -1.90
CA ALA A 13 -5.56 -8.16 -0.49
C ALA A 13 -4.60 -7.33 0.35
N ILE A 14 -3.28 -7.49 0.16
CA ILE A 14 -2.29 -6.75 0.95
C ILE A 14 -2.28 -5.26 0.58
N SER A 15 -2.41 -4.93 -0.70
CA SER A 15 -2.56 -3.55 -1.22
C SER A 15 -3.77 -2.85 -0.62
N THR A 16 -4.92 -3.54 -0.59
CA THR A 16 -6.14 -2.99 -0.02
C THR A 16 -6.00 -2.75 1.48
N VAL A 17 -5.42 -3.70 2.22
CA VAL A 17 -5.25 -3.56 3.68
C VAL A 17 -4.25 -2.47 4.03
N THR A 18 -3.10 -2.39 3.34
CA THR A 18 -2.11 -1.34 3.58
C THR A 18 -2.66 0.03 3.21
N MET A 19 -3.43 0.14 2.13
CA MET A 19 -4.14 1.36 1.75
C MET A 19 -5.08 1.84 2.86
N LEU A 20 -5.89 0.94 3.45
CA LEU A 20 -6.81 1.31 4.53
C LEU A 20 -6.07 1.79 5.79
N ILE A 21 -4.95 1.15 6.12
CA ILE A 21 -4.10 1.57 7.24
C ILE A 21 -3.50 2.95 6.98
N ALA A 22 -2.86 3.14 5.82
CA ALA A 22 -2.25 4.41 5.43
C ALA A 22 -3.28 5.55 5.42
N LEU A 23 -4.47 5.30 4.85
CA LEU A 23 -5.55 6.28 4.81
C LEU A 23 -6.05 6.63 6.21
N THR A 24 -6.19 5.63 7.09
CA THR A 24 -6.58 5.86 8.49
C THR A 24 -5.54 6.73 9.21
N LEU A 25 -4.26 6.39 9.09
CA LEU A 25 -3.16 7.12 9.72
C LEU A 25 -3.05 8.56 9.20
N GLU A 26 -3.21 8.76 7.89
CA GLU A 26 -3.19 10.08 7.26
C GLU A 26 -4.32 10.97 7.78
N LEU A 27 -5.54 10.44 7.87
CA LEU A 27 -6.70 11.18 8.41
C LEU A 27 -6.50 11.53 9.89
N LEU A 28 -5.96 10.60 10.69
CA LEU A 28 -5.66 10.82 12.10
C LEU A 28 -4.58 11.90 12.30
N MET A 29 -3.54 11.92 11.45
CA MET A 29 -2.55 13.00 11.46
C MET A 29 -3.20 14.37 11.23
N TYR A 30 -4.01 14.51 10.18
CA TYR A 30 -4.66 15.79 9.87
C TYR A 30 -5.65 16.23 10.94
N HIS A 31 -6.41 15.27 11.49
CA HIS A 31 -7.32 15.54 12.60
C HIS A 31 -6.57 16.10 13.81
N GLN A 32 -5.42 15.51 14.16
CA GLN A 32 -4.58 16.00 15.25
C GLN A 32 -4.07 17.43 15.02
N HIS A 33 -3.74 17.80 13.77
CA HIS A 33 -3.25 19.15 13.44
C HIS A 33 -4.39 20.17 13.30
N GLY A 34 -5.63 19.81 13.63
CA GLY A 34 -6.79 20.69 13.51
C GLY A 34 -7.18 21.00 12.07
N THR A 35 -6.70 20.23 11.09
CA THR A 35 -7.06 20.42 9.68
C THR A 35 -8.42 19.78 9.42
N SER A 36 -9.31 20.51 8.75
CA SER A 36 -10.60 19.93 8.32
C SER A 36 -10.36 18.72 7.40
N LEU A 37 -11.03 17.61 7.69
CA LEU A 37 -10.95 16.38 6.88
C LEU A 37 -11.50 16.56 5.47
N VAL A 38 -12.31 17.60 5.25
CA VAL A 38 -12.89 17.96 3.95
C VAL A 38 -12.03 19.01 3.23
N SER A 39 -10.89 19.39 3.79
CA SER A 39 -9.93 20.29 3.14
C SER A 39 -9.41 19.67 1.86
N SER A 40 -9.19 20.49 0.83
CA SER A 40 -8.64 20.08 -0.46
C SER A 40 -7.32 19.32 -0.30
N THR A 41 -6.49 19.69 0.68
CA THR A 41 -5.22 19.01 0.95
C THR A 41 -5.42 17.57 1.43
N VAL A 42 -6.37 17.35 2.35
CA VAL A 42 -6.68 16.04 2.91
C VAL A 42 -7.32 15.15 1.84
N LEU A 43 -8.28 15.69 1.11
CA LEU A 43 -8.96 14.98 0.03
C LEU A 43 -8.01 14.61 -1.10
N TRP A 44 -7.08 15.49 -1.46
CA TRP A 44 -6.05 15.20 -2.46
C TRP A 44 -5.14 14.05 -2.01
N ARG A 45 -4.65 14.07 -0.77
CA ARG A 45 -3.79 13.00 -0.25
C ARG A 45 -4.53 11.68 -0.08
N ALA A 46 -5.72 11.69 0.49
CA ALA A 46 -6.56 10.50 0.61
C ALA A 46 -6.91 9.94 -0.79
N GLY A 47 -7.25 10.81 -1.73
CA GLY A 47 -7.49 10.45 -3.12
C GLY A 47 -6.27 9.82 -3.80
N LEU A 48 -5.07 10.35 -3.55
CA LEU A 48 -3.82 9.78 -4.04
C LEU A 48 -3.59 8.36 -3.49
N ILE A 49 -3.77 8.16 -2.18
CA ILE A 49 -3.64 6.84 -1.54
C ILE A 49 -4.61 5.84 -2.18
N VAL A 50 -5.88 6.21 -2.33
CA VAL A 50 -6.88 5.32 -2.96
C VAL A 50 -6.54 5.05 -4.43
N ALA A 51 -6.16 6.08 -5.19
CA ALA A 51 -5.80 5.94 -6.60
C ALA A 51 -4.62 4.99 -6.81
N LEU A 52 -3.59 5.06 -5.96
CA LEU A 52 -2.44 4.17 -6.03
C LEU A 52 -2.82 2.71 -5.79
N SER A 53 -3.71 2.43 -4.82
CA SER A 53 -4.23 1.07 -4.60
C SER A 53 -4.97 0.55 -5.83
N VAL A 54 -5.86 1.35 -6.41
CA VAL A 54 -6.61 0.96 -7.61
C VAL A 54 -5.67 0.65 -8.77
N VAL A 55 -4.60 1.44 -8.94
CA VAL A 55 -3.59 1.17 -9.98
C VAL A 55 -2.88 -0.16 -9.72
N VAL A 56 -2.46 -0.45 -8.49
CA VAL A 56 -1.83 -1.74 -8.14
C VAL A 56 -2.78 -2.90 -8.43
N ASP A 57 -4.03 -2.80 -7.99
CA ASP A 57 -5.02 -3.86 -8.12
C ASP A 57 -5.38 -4.12 -9.59
N PHE A 58 -5.53 -3.05 -10.38
CA PHE A 58 -5.81 -3.13 -11.81
C PHE A 58 -4.63 -3.75 -12.58
N LEU A 59 -3.40 -3.31 -12.32
CA LEU A 59 -2.20 -3.87 -12.96
C LEU A 59 -1.99 -5.34 -12.61
N ALA A 60 -2.21 -5.70 -11.34
CA ALA A 60 -2.13 -7.09 -10.89
C ALA A 60 -3.22 -7.96 -11.53
N ALA A 61 -4.44 -7.45 -11.71
CA ALA A 61 -5.52 -8.16 -12.38
C ALA A 61 -5.26 -8.36 -13.88
N LEU A 62 -4.61 -7.41 -14.54
CA LEU A 62 -4.23 -7.49 -15.95
C LEU A 62 -2.99 -8.36 -16.22
N ASP A 63 -2.25 -8.76 -15.18
CA ASP A 63 -0.99 -9.53 -15.31
C ASP A 63 -0.01 -8.80 -16.26
N TRP A 64 0.14 -7.49 -16.06
CA TRP A 64 0.96 -6.63 -16.90
C TRP A 64 2.41 -6.66 -16.43
N ARG A 65 3.36 -6.71 -17.38
CA ARG A 65 4.83 -6.77 -17.17
C ARG A 65 5.43 -5.87 -16.07
N PHE A 66 4.81 -4.73 -15.74
CA PHE A 66 5.31 -3.76 -14.75
C PHE A 66 4.60 -3.80 -13.39
N ASP A 67 3.61 -4.67 -13.21
CA ASP A 67 2.78 -4.78 -12.00
C ASP A 67 3.60 -4.88 -10.71
N GLY A 68 4.66 -5.70 -10.70
CA GLY A 68 5.53 -5.88 -9.55
C GLY A 68 6.31 -4.62 -9.18
N TYR A 69 6.77 -3.83 -10.15
CA TYR A 69 7.48 -2.57 -9.88
C TYR A 69 6.53 -1.53 -9.29
N VAL A 70 5.33 -1.41 -9.84
CA VAL A 70 4.32 -0.48 -9.33
C VAL A 70 3.90 -0.86 -7.92
N THR A 71 3.69 -2.16 -7.66
CA THR A 71 3.41 -2.67 -6.31
C THR A 71 4.51 -2.27 -5.33
N VAL A 72 5.78 -2.46 -5.68
CA VAL A 72 6.91 -2.07 -4.82
C VAL A 72 6.93 -0.57 -4.55
N LEU A 73 6.74 0.27 -5.58
CA LEU A 73 6.74 1.72 -5.44
C LEU A 73 5.59 2.21 -4.55
N VAL A 74 4.39 1.67 -4.72
CA VAL A 74 3.21 2.05 -3.91
C VAL A 74 3.38 1.61 -2.46
N MET A 75 3.92 0.41 -2.21
CA MET A 75 4.19 -0.05 -0.85
C MET A 75 5.27 0.78 -0.15
N LEU A 76 6.29 1.24 -0.89
CA LEU A 76 7.28 2.18 -0.36
C LEU A 76 6.66 3.53 -0.01
N TYR A 77 5.75 4.03 -0.85
CA TYR A 77 5.02 5.27 -0.58
C TYR A 77 4.16 5.16 0.69
N TYR A 78 3.41 4.07 0.86
CA TYR A 78 2.61 3.84 2.07
C TYR A 78 3.48 3.68 3.31
N ALA A 79 4.58 2.94 3.24
CA ALA A 79 5.51 2.81 4.36
C ALA A 79 6.07 4.19 4.80
N ALA A 80 6.35 5.08 3.85
CA ALA A 80 6.77 6.45 4.15
C ALA A 80 5.65 7.30 4.78
N ALA A 81 4.41 7.14 4.33
CA ALA A 81 3.25 7.80 4.93
C ALA A 81 3.02 7.32 6.38
N ASP A 82 3.05 6.01 6.60
CA ASP A 82 2.93 5.39 7.92
C ASP A 82 4.04 5.84 8.87
N TRP A 83 5.27 5.96 8.35
CA TRP A 83 6.40 6.52 9.09
C TRP A 83 6.16 7.99 9.49
N GLY A 84 5.61 8.80 8.58
CA GLY A 84 5.20 10.17 8.89
C GLY A 84 4.20 10.24 10.05
N ALA A 85 3.20 9.36 10.06
CA ALA A 85 2.24 9.28 11.16
C ALA A 85 2.90 8.87 12.49
N PHE A 86 3.82 7.90 12.44
CA PHE A 86 4.58 7.47 13.60
C PHE A 86 5.44 8.59 14.22
N GLU A 87 6.03 9.44 13.38
CA GLU A 87 6.92 10.50 13.82
C GLU A 87 6.17 11.72 14.37
N VAL A 88 5.13 12.17 13.66
CA VAL A 88 4.49 13.47 13.91
C VAL A 88 3.43 13.39 15.02
N VAL A 89 2.76 12.25 15.22
CA VAL A 89 1.68 12.13 16.21
C VAL A 89 2.19 12.27 17.65
N ARG A 90 1.48 13.09 18.43
CA ARG A 90 1.78 13.48 19.82
C ARG A 90 0.50 13.62 20.68
N PRO A 91 0.56 13.49 22.01
CA PRO A 91 1.66 12.92 22.77
C PRO A 91 1.69 11.39 22.59
N LYS A 92 2.90 10.84 22.45
CA LYS A 92 3.14 9.43 22.13
C LYS A 92 2.62 8.45 23.19
N ALA A 93 2.66 8.85 24.47
CA ALA A 93 2.24 8.01 25.60
C ALA A 93 0.72 8.04 25.88
N SER A 94 -0.05 8.83 25.13
CA SER A 94 -1.51 8.78 25.24
C SER A 94 -2.07 7.51 24.59
N VAL A 95 -3.27 7.08 25.00
CA VAL A 95 -4.00 5.96 24.36
C VAL A 95 -4.11 6.18 22.85
N TYR A 96 -4.41 7.42 22.44
CA TYR A 96 -4.45 7.82 21.03
C TYR A 96 -3.09 7.66 20.33
N GLY A 97 -2.02 8.19 20.93
CA GLY A 97 -0.67 8.10 20.38
C GLY A 97 -0.17 6.66 20.26
N MET A 98 -0.44 5.82 21.27
CA MET A 98 -0.08 4.39 21.24
C MET A 98 -0.85 3.64 20.15
N PHE A 99 -2.14 3.94 19.98
CA PHE A 99 -2.95 3.35 18.91
C PHE A 99 -2.37 3.66 17.52
N VAL A 100 -2.03 4.93 17.27
CA VAL A 100 -1.40 5.34 16.00
C VAL A 100 -0.05 4.64 15.80
N GLN A 101 0.77 4.53 16.85
CA GLN A 101 2.07 3.86 16.74
C GLN A 101 1.95 2.39 16.38
N VAL A 102 1.06 1.65 17.05
CA VAL A 102 0.83 0.23 16.76
C VAL A 102 0.34 0.08 15.32
N LEU A 103 -0.62 0.91 14.91
CA LEU A 103 -1.17 0.85 13.56
C LEU A 103 -0.13 1.19 12.48
N ALA A 104 0.72 2.19 12.71
CA ALA A 104 1.82 2.55 11.81
C ALA A 104 2.87 1.44 11.69
N ILE A 105 3.25 0.81 12.81
CA ILE A 105 4.19 -0.32 12.80
C ILE A 105 3.60 -1.50 12.01
N LEU A 106 2.33 -1.81 12.22
CA LEU A 106 1.64 -2.86 11.47
C LEU A 106 1.56 -2.53 9.97
N GLY A 107 1.26 -1.27 9.62
CA GLY A 107 1.25 -0.78 8.25
C GLY A 107 2.60 -0.96 7.55
N ILE A 108 3.69 -0.55 8.21
CA ILE A 108 5.05 -0.72 7.68
C ILE A 108 5.40 -2.20 7.47
N ILE A 109 5.08 -3.07 8.44
CA ILE A 109 5.33 -4.53 8.31
C ILE A 109 4.58 -5.11 7.11
N LEU A 110 3.31 -4.71 6.93
CA LEU A 110 2.49 -5.16 5.80
C LEU A 110 3.01 -4.59 4.47
N CYS A 111 3.52 -3.36 4.45
CA CYS A 111 4.17 -2.79 3.26
C CYS A 111 5.43 -3.59 2.87
N ILE A 112 6.26 -3.99 3.84
CA ILE A 112 7.43 -4.86 3.59
C ILE A 112 6.99 -6.20 2.98
N ALA A 113 5.94 -6.81 3.52
CA ALA A 113 5.36 -8.02 2.93
C ALA A 113 4.82 -7.77 1.52
N GLY A 114 4.18 -6.63 1.26
CA GLY A 114 3.70 -6.21 -0.05
C GLY A 114 4.83 -6.07 -1.08
N ILE A 115 5.96 -5.47 -0.68
CA ILE A 115 7.18 -5.38 -1.51
C ILE A 115 7.66 -6.78 -1.90
N TRP A 116 7.72 -7.71 -0.93
CA TRP A 116 8.13 -9.09 -1.21
C TRP A 116 7.20 -9.77 -2.22
N TYR A 117 5.88 -9.57 -2.11
CA TYR A 117 4.92 -10.09 -3.09
C TYR A 117 5.10 -9.44 -4.48
N GLY A 118 5.35 -8.14 -4.56
CA GLY A 118 5.61 -7.44 -5.83
C GLY A 118 6.88 -7.97 -6.54
N ILE A 119 7.96 -8.20 -5.79
CA ILE A 119 9.19 -8.84 -6.33
C ILE A 119 8.88 -10.24 -6.86
N LYS A 120 8.10 -11.02 -6.09
CA LYS A 120 7.73 -12.38 -6.46
C LYS A 120 6.86 -12.41 -7.72
N GLN A 121 5.93 -11.47 -7.86
CA GLN A 121 5.09 -11.29 -9.05
C GLN A 121 5.93 -11.07 -10.31
N ARG A 122 6.94 -10.19 -10.24
CA ARG A 122 7.87 -9.94 -11.35
C ARG A 122 8.69 -11.19 -11.73
N HIS A 123 9.13 -11.96 -10.74
CA HIS A 123 9.88 -13.18 -10.97
C HIS A 123 9.02 -14.23 -11.70
N TYR A 124 7.76 -14.42 -11.27
CA TYR A 124 6.83 -15.35 -11.93
C TYR A 124 6.51 -14.93 -13.37
N TYR A 125 6.29 -13.64 -13.63
CA TYR A 125 6.05 -13.14 -14.99
C TYR A 125 7.24 -13.48 -15.91
N SER A 126 8.46 -13.25 -15.45
CA SER A 126 9.68 -13.52 -16.23
C SER A 126 9.83 -15.00 -16.58
N ILE A 127 9.55 -15.91 -15.63
CA ILE A 127 9.56 -17.36 -15.87
C ILE A 127 8.50 -17.77 -16.89
N GLN A 128 7.28 -17.22 -16.78
CA GLN A 128 6.21 -17.54 -17.73
C GLN A 128 6.55 -17.07 -19.15
N GLU A 129 7.19 -15.92 -19.29
CA GLU A 129 7.61 -15.37 -20.58
C GLU A 129 8.72 -16.23 -21.21
N ILE A 130 9.73 -16.66 -20.44
CA ILE A 130 10.79 -17.57 -20.89
C ILE A 130 10.19 -18.92 -21.35
N ASN A 131 9.29 -19.51 -20.55
CA ASN A 131 8.64 -20.78 -20.90
C ASN A 131 7.75 -20.71 -22.16
N LYS A 132 7.24 -19.52 -22.50
CA LYS A 132 6.50 -19.29 -23.74
C LYS A 132 7.41 -19.13 -24.96
N MET A 133 8.63 -18.63 -24.79
CA MET A 133 9.61 -18.46 -25.88
C MET A 133 10.45 -19.72 -26.14
N GLY A 134 10.57 -20.62 -25.17
CA GLY A 134 11.21 -21.92 -25.31
C GLY A 134 10.30 -23.02 -25.89
N ARG A 135 9.08 -22.68 -26.30
CA ARG A 135 8.15 -23.49 -27.08
C ARG A 135 7.90 -22.82 -28.40
#